data_AF-A0A3D4JPE8-F1
#
_entry.id   AF-A0A3D4JPE8-F1
#
_cell.length_a   1.000
_cell.length_b   1.000
_cell.length_c   1.000
_cell.angle_alpha   90.00
_cell.angle_beta   90.00
_cell.angle_gamma   90.00
#
_symmetry.space_group_name_H-M   'P 1'
#
loop_
_entity.id
_entity.type
_entity.pdbx_description
1 polymer ?
#
loop_
_entity_poly.entity_id
_entity_poly.type
_entity_poly.pdbx_seq_one_letter_code
_entity_poly.pdbx_strand_id
1 'polypeptide(L)' 'MAVDRFGKRYIDFVCGKRNTSTFKKLWNSLKDREINGFCSDYWKSYSELIPTEKHCESKAETFTVESYNSRIRH' A
#
# COMPACT_ATOMS: atom_id res chain seq x y z
N MET A 1 -3.77 -1.96 2.51
CA MET A 1 -4.48 -2.11 1.21
C MET A 1 -3.61 -1.47 0.14
N ALA A 2 -3.61 -2.03 -1.05
CA ALA A 2 -3.01 -1.46 -2.25
C ALA A 2 -4.10 -1.17 -3.28
N VAL A 3 -4.04 0.01 -3.87
CA VAL A 3 -4.96 0.49 -4.89
C VAL A 3 -4.17 1.04 -6.05
N ASP A 4 -4.67 0.83 -7.26
CA ASP A 4 -4.14 1.45 -8.46
C ASP A 4 -4.67 2.89 -8.53
N ARG A 5 -3.74 3.85 -8.54
CA ARG A 5 -4.07 5.28 -8.62
C ARG A 5 -4.72 5.64 -9.95
N PHE A 6 -4.22 5.09 -11.07
CA PHE A 6 -4.64 5.50 -12.40
C PHE A 6 -5.96 4.85 -12.80
N GLY A 7 -6.06 3.54 -12.62
CA GLY A 7 -7.28 2.79 -12.90
C GLY A 7 -8.35 2.91 -11.82
N LYS A 8 -8.04 3.49 -10.65
CA LYS A 8 -8.91 3.55 -9.46
C LYS A 8 -9.43 2.18 -9.04
N ARG A 9 -8.63 1.14 -9.25
CA ARG A 9 -8.99 -0.26 -8.97
C ARG A 9 -8.35 -0.73 -7.68
N TYR A 10 -9.06 -1.60 -7.00
CA TYR A 10 -8.53 -2.34 -5.88
C TYR A 10 -7.55 -3.41 -6.40
N ILE A 11 -6.32 -3.46 -5.85
CA ILE A 11 -5.31 -4.45 -6.22
C ILE A 11 -5.32 -5.60 -5.22
N ASP A 12 -5.16 -5.27 -3.93
CA ASP A 12 -5.12 -6.25 -2.85
C ASP A 12 -5.24 -5.60 -1.45
N PHE A 13 -5.62 -6.35 -0.42
CA PHE A 13 -5.63 -5.95 0.98
C PHE A 13 -5.35 -7.16 1.86
N VAL A 14 -4.62 -6.91 2.94
CA VAL A 14 -4.48 -7.85 4.03
C VAL A 14 -5.11 -7.20 5.26
N CYS A 15 -6.05 -7.91 5.89
CA CYS A 15 -6.60 -7.51 7.18
C CYS A 15 -5.66 -8.01 8.30
N GLY A 16 -5.27 -7.12 9.20
CA GLY A 16 -4.36 -7.45 10.28
C GLY A 16 -3.96 -6.24 11.11
N LYS A 17 -3.03 -6.45 12.04
CA LYS A 17 -2.46 -5.35 12.85
C LYS A 17 -1.54 -4.49 12.01
N ARG A 18 -1.37 -3.22 12.38
CA ARG A 18 -0.35 -2.30 11.84
C ARG A 18 1.05 -2.75 12.29
N ASN A 19 1.54 -3.83 11.72
CA ASN A 19 2.89 -4.34 11.92
C ASN A 19 3.53 -4.78 10.59
N THR A 20 4.85 -4.94 10.61
CA THR A 20 5.66 -5.35 9.46
C THR A 20 5.25 -6.71 8.91
N SER A 21 4.83 -7.64 9.77
CA SER A 21 4.39 -8.98 9.36
C SER A 21 3.14 -8.93 8.47
N THR A 22 2.15 -8.11 8.82
CA THR A 22 0.94 -7.92 8.01
C THR A 22 1.32 -7.28 6.67
N PHE A 23 2.20 -6.27 6.68
CA PHE A 23 2.64 -5.65 5.45
C PHE A 23 3.44 -6.63 4.56
N LYS A 24 4.29 -7.48 5.13
CA LYS A 24 5.06 -8.47 4.36
C LYS A 24 4.16 -9.44 3.59
N LYS A 25 2.99 -9.79 4.13
CA LYS A 25 1.99 -10.60 3.42
C LYS A 25 1.46 -9.87 2.19
N LEU A 26 1.14 -8.58 2.33
CA LEU A 26 0.70 -7.73 1.22
C LEU A 26 1.84 -7.51 0.21
N TRP A 27 3.06 -7.28 0.67
CA TRP A 27 4.22 -7.07 -0.18
C TRP A 27 4.52 -8.30 -1.04
N ASN A 28 4.42 -9.50 -0.47
CA ASN A 28 4.61 -10.74 -1.22
C ASN A 28 3.60 -10.94 -2.36
N SER A 29 2.38 -10.39 -2.27
CA SER A 29 1.41 -10.47 -3.38
C SER A 29 1.62 -9.40 -4.46
N LEU A 30 2.39 -8.36 -4.14
CA LEU A 30 2.63 -7.20 -5.02
C LEU A 30 4.01 -7.22 -5.69
N LYS A 31 5.04 -7.73 -5.01
CA LYS A 31 6.44 -7.69 -5.47
C LYS A 31 6.66 -8.40 -6.81
N ASP A 32 5.89 -9.44 -7.09
CA ASP A 32 5.99 -10.26 -8.30
C ASP A 32 5.15 -9.69 -9.45
N ARG A 33 4.42 -8.59 -9.22
CA ARG A 33 3.63 -7.89 -10.25
C ARG A 33 4.46 -6.80 -10.90
N GLU A 34 4.16 -6.52 -12.18
CA GLU A 34 4.75 -5.39 -12.91
C GLU A 34 4.14 -4.07 -12.41
N ILE A 35 4.67 -3.56 -11.30
CA ILE A 35 4.26 -2.29 -10.68
C ILE A 35 5.42 -1.30 -10.81
N ASN A 36 5.13 -0.14 -11.43
CA ASN A 36 6.11 0.90 -11.73
C ASN A 36 6.56 1.69 -10.49
N GLY A 37 5.71 1.79 -9.48
CA GLY A 37 6.02 2.49 -8.24
C GLY A 37 4.96 2.31 -7.17
N PHE A 38 5.37 2.48 -5.93
CA PHE A 38 4.53 2.36 -4.74
C PHE A 38 4.50 3.67 -3.99
N CYS A 39 3.31 4.17 -3.71
CA CYS A 39 3.11 5.30 -2.80
C CYS A 39 2.67 4.80 -1.43
N SER A 40 3.33 5.24 -0.35
CA SER A 40 2.92 4.90 1.02
C SER A 40 3.03 6.08 1.97
N ASP A 41 2.44 5.93 3.16
CA ASP A 41 2.75 6.80 4.29
C ASP A 41 4.21 6.64 4.75
N TYR A 42 4.68 7.63 5.52
CA TYR A 42 5.96 7.63 6.22
C TYR A 42 5.99 6.60 7.37
N TRP A 43 6.02 5.32 7.03
CA TRP A 43 6.16 4.25 8.00
C TRP A 43 7.38 3.39 7.68
N LYS A 44 8.31 3.32 8.64
CA LYS A 44 9.61 2.64 8.52
C LYS A 44 9.55 1.27 7.84
N SER A 45 8.55 0.45 8.17
CA SER A 45 8.42 -0.89 7.59
C SER A 45 8.15 -0.90 6.08
N TYR A 46 7.55 0.15 5.53
CA TYR A 46 7.38 0.27 4.09
C TYR A 46 8.71 0.61 3.43
N SER A 47 9.43 1.60 3.96
CA SER A 47 10.73 2.04 3.43
C SER A 47 11.83 0.97 3.57
N GLU A 48 11.71 0.05 4.54
CA GLU A 48 12.62 -1.09 4.70
C GLU A 48 12.37 -2.24 3.70
N LEU A 49 11.16 -2.34 3.14
CA LEU A 49 10.74 -3.49 2.32
C LEU A 49 10.50 -3.14 0.85
N ILE A 50 10.13 -1.90 0.56
CA ILE A 50 9.96 -1.39 -0.80
C ILE A 50 11.30 -0.79 -1.26
N PRO A 51 11.82 -1.17 -2.44
CA PRO A 51 13.02 -0.56 -2.99
C PRO A 51 12.87 0.95 -3.14
N THR A 52 13.85 1.73 -2.66
CA THR A 52 13.83 3.21 -2.69
C THR A 52 13.62 3.78 -4.10
N GLU A 53 14.14 3.11 -5.13
CA GLU A 53 13.94 3.44 -6.54
C GLU A 53 12.48 3.41 -7.00
N LYS A 54 11.64 2.61 -6.33
CA LYS A 54 10.20 2.45 -6.63
C LYS A 54 9.32 3.01 -5.52
N HIS A 55 9.89 3.60 -4.48
CA HIS A 55 9.16 4.02 -3.29
C HIS A 55 8.99 5.54 -3.25
N CYS A 56 7.74 5.98 -3.20
CA CYS A 56 7.37 7.37 -2.99
C CYS A 56 6.63 7.50 -1.65
N GLU A 57 7.19 8.22 -0.69
CA GLU A 57 6.52 8.52 0.56
C GLU A 57 5.74 9.83 0.42
N SER A 58 4.41 9.76 0.46
CA SER A 58 3.58 10.95 0.37
C SER A 58 2.27 10.79 1.11
N LYS A 59 1.98 11.76 1.97
CA LYS A 59 0.73 11.86 2.73
C LYS A 59 -0.45 12.34 1.87
N ALA A 60 -0.18 12.93 0.70
CA ALA A 60 -1.23 13.41 -0.20
C ALA A 60 -1.96 12.25 -0.91
N GLU A 61 -1.28 11.11 -1.07
CA GLU A 61 -1.78 9.96 -1.83
C GLU A 61 -2.68 9.03 -1.00
N THR A 62 -2.69 9.18 0.33
CA THR A 62 -3.45 8.30 1.23
C THR A 62 -4.90 8.70 1.44
N PHE A 63 -5.31 9.87 0.96
CA PHE A 63 -6.72 10.31 1.00
C PHE A 63 -7.67 9.34 0.27
N THR A 64 -7.21 8.72 -0.83
CA THR A 64 -7.98 7.71 -1.56
C THR A 64 -8.11 6.41 -0.77
N VAL A 65 -7.04 5.99 -0.10
CA VAL A 65 -7.04 4.76 0.73
C VAL A 65 -7.92 4.95 1.98
N GLU A 66 -7.89 6.11 2.61
CA GLU A 66 -8.75 6.46 3.75
C GLU A 66 -10.23 6.47 3.36
N SER A 67 -10.56 7.02 2.19
CA SER A 67 -11.92 7.01 1.65
C SER A 67 -12.45 5.58 1.44
N TYR A 68 -11.60 4.66 0.98
CA TYR A 68 -11.94 3.24 0.85
C TYR A 68 -12.06 2.53 2.21
N ASN A 69 -11.19 2.86 3.18
CA ASN A 69 -11.27 2.28 4.52
C ASN A 69 -12.58 2.64 5.23
N SER A 70 -13.11 3.85 5.04
CA SER A 70 -14.42 4.24 5.59
C SER A 70 -15.58 3.45 4.98
N ARG A 71 -15.47 3.05 3.70
CA ARG A 71 -16.50 2.25 3.01
C ARG A 71 -16.51 0.77 3.38
N ILE A 72 -15.37 0.23 3.82
CA ILE A 72 -15.25 -1.19 4.22
C ILE A 72 -15.68 -1.42 5.67
N ARG A 73 -15.79 -0.34 6.46
CA ARG A 73 -16.10 -0.42 7.90
C ARG A 73 -17.59 -0.32 8.25
N HIS A 74 -18.50 -0.29 7.27
CA HIS A 74 -19.93 -0.08 7.49
C HIS A 74 -20.77 -1.19 6.86
#